data_AF-A0AAX2IDQ9-F1
#
_entry.id   AF-A0AAX2IDQ9-F1
#
_cell.length_a   1.000
_cell.length_b   1.000
_cell.length_c   1.000
_cell.angle_alpha   90.00
_cell.angle_beta   90.00
_cell.angle_gamma   90.00
#
_symmetry.space_group_name_H-M   'P 1'
#
loop_
_entity.id
_entity.type
_entity.pdbx_description
1 polymer ?
#
loop_
_entity_poly.entity_id
_entity_poly.type
_entity_poly.pdbx_seq_one_letter_code
_entity_poly.pdbx_strand_id
1 'polypeptide(L)'
;MKDIETKYRAVIEDCELLLGDNDNLKNMSYNDIDEICNYVIVEVYKQSAELTIIALVNIYIKTMIVEANADYDILREYVEEFLYYDGTTSSYGYIRAKLKEIKGIMEQGIDDKYLYENYEDVADVLEEFLEILEAKYDKMKINLRKNYY
;
A
#
# COMPACT_ATOMS: atom_id res chain seq x y z
N MET A 1 23.60 2.94 -11.12
CA MET A 1 22.88 1.71 -10.72
C MET A 1 22.89 1.49 -9.22
N LYS A 2 24.03 1.36 -8.52
CA LYS A 2 24.02 1.18 -7.04
C LYS A 2 23.30 2.30 -6.25
N ASP A 3 23.31 3.52 -6.77
CA ASP A 3 22.71 4.68 -6.10
C ASP A 3 21.18 4.66 -6.10
N ILE A 4 20.58 4.11 -7.18
CA ILE A 4 19.12 4.13 -7.36
C ILE A 4 18.43 3.06 -6.52
N GLU A 5 19.00 1.85 -6.45
CA GLU A 5 18.52 0.76 -5.59
C GLU A 5 18.62 1.14 -4.11
N THR A 6 19.69 1.84 -3.73
CA THR A 6 19.90 2.30 -2.35
C THR A 6 18.91 3.41 -2.00
N LYS A 7 18.71 4.38 -2.90
CA LYS A 7 17.74 5.46 -2.74
C LYS A 7 16.32 4.92 -2.59
N TYR A 8 15.85 4.08 -3.51
CA TYR A 8 14.48 3.58 -3.46
C TYR A 8 14.24 2.56 -2.34
N ARG A 9 15.25 1.74 -1.98
CA ARG A 9 15.10 0.84 -0.82
C ARG A 9 14.80 1.61 0.45
N ALA A 10 15.54 2.68 0.73
CA ALA A 10 15.30 3.50 1.91
C ALA A 10 13.89 4.12 1.89
N VAL A 11 13.42 4.60 0.73
CA VAL A 11 12.08 5.17 0.59
C VAL A 11 10.99 4.10 0.75
N ILE A 12 11.18 2.90 0.20
CA ILE A 12 10.24 1.79 0.33
C ILE A 12 10.17 1.33 1.80
N GLU A 13 11.32 1.16 2.47
CA GLU A 13 11.39 0.83 3.90
C GLU A 13 10.68 1.91 4.76
N ASP A 14 10.86 3.18 4.41
CA ASP A 14 10.14 4.30 5.04
C ASP A 14 8.63 4.24 4.81
N CYS A 15 8.17 3.83 3.62
CA CYS A 15 6.74 3.64 3.34
C CYS A 15 6.13 2.54 4.22
N GLU A 16 6.90 1.53 4.63
CA GLU A 16 6.41 0.48 5.54
C GLU A 16 6.08 1.02 6.94
N LEU A 17 6.69 2.16 7.31
CA LEU A 17 6.51 2.84 8.59
C LEU A 17 5.34 3.84 8.53
N LEU A 18 4.22 3.48 9.14
CA LEU A 18 3.03 4.32 9.16
C LEU A 18 3.19 5.58 10.02
N LEU A 19 3.93 5.51 11.12
CA LEU A 19 4.01 6.56 12.14
C LEU A 19 5.14 7.59 11.95
N GLY A 20 5.93 7.51 10.87
CA GLY A 20 7.03 8.45 10.61
C GLY A 20 6.55 9.72 9.91
N ASP A 21 6.91 10.90 10.43
CA ASP A 21 6.78 12.16 9.70
C ASP A 21 7.79 12.13 8.55
N ASN A 22 7.32 12.01 7.30
CA ASN A 22 8.22 11.80 6.16
C ASN A 22 8.13 12.94 5.15
N ASP A 23 8.82 14.03 5.49
CA ASP A 23 9.04 15.17 4.60
C ASP A 23 9.62 14.77 3.24
N ASN A 24 10.32 13.63 3.13
CA ASN A 24 10.91 13.22 1.86
C ASN A 24 9.83 12.91 0.82
N LEU A 25 8.81 12.12 1.17
CA LEU A 25 7.73 11.76 0.25
C LEU A 25 6.82 12.95 -0.06
N LYS A 26 6.47 13.76 0.94
CA LYS A 26 5.62 14.93 0.74
C LYS A 26 6.23 15.94 -0.23
N ASN A 27 7.56 16.07 -0.22
CA ASN A 27 8.29 17.02 -1.08
C ASN A 27 8.80 16.41 -2.39
N MET A 28 8.54 15.12 -2.66
CA MET A 28 8.89 14.49 -3.93
C MET A 28 8.00 15.01 -5.07
N SER A 29 8.55 15.04 -6.28
CA SER A 29 7.75 15.31 -7.46
C SER A 29 6.91 14.09 -7.85
N TYR A 30 5.84 14.33 -8.61
CA TYR A 30 5.05 13.26 -9.23
C TYR A 30 5.92 12.21 -9.96
N ASN A 31 6.91 12.68 -10.72
CA ASN A 31 7.82 11.79 -11.45
C ASN A 31 8.68 10.93 -10.50
N ASP A 32 9.07 11.45 -9.32
CA ASP A 32 9.85 10.67 -8.37
C ASP A 32 9.03 9.49 -7.80
N ILE A 33 7.73 9.71 -7.54
CA ILE A 33 6.82 8.68 -7.01
C ILE A 33 6.55 7.63 -8.10
N ASP A 34 6.30 8.06 -9.33
CA ASP A 34 6.14 7.14 -10.46
C ASP A 34 7.42 6.33 -10.72
N GLU A 35 8.61 6.94 -10.58
CA GLU A 35 9.88 6.21 -10.67
C GLU A 35 10.04 5.16 -9.55
N ILE A 36 9.61 5.47 -8.32
CA ILE A 36 9.61 4.49 -7.21
C ILE A 36 8.69 3.32 -7.55
N CYS A 37 7.48 3.59 -8.01
CA CYS A 37 6.52 2.56 -8.40
C CYS A 37 7.05 1.71 -9.55
N ASN A 38 7.61 2.34 -10.59
CA ASN A 38 8.26 1.64 -11.70
C ASN A 38 9.42 0.76 -11.22
N TYR A 39 10.24 1.22 -10.28
CA TYR A 39 11.30 0.40 -9.70
C TYR A 39 10.73 -0.81 -8.94
N VAL A 40 9.67 -0.63 -8.15
CA VAL A 40 9.00 -1.75 -7.46
C VAL A 40 8.45 -2.76 -8.47
N ILE A 41 7.72 -2.28 -9.47
CA ILE A 41 7.09 -3.12 -10.50
C ILE A 41 8.12 -3.84 -11.37
N VAL A 42 9.24 -3.20 -11.71
CA VAL A 42 10.23 -3.78 -12.64
C VAL A 42 11.30 -4.59 -11.92
N GLU A 43 11.85 -4.09 -10.81
CA GLU A 43 13.01 -4.71 -10.15
C GLU A 43 12.66 -5.55 -8.93
N VAL A 44 11.66 -5.15 -8.13
CA VAL A 44 11.22 -5.96 -6.97
C VAL A 44 10.40 -7.16 -7.45
N TYR A 45 9.57 -6.99 -8.48
CA TYR A 45 8.75 -8.08 -9.04
C TYR A 45 9.57 -9.26 -9.56
N LYS A 46 10.73 -9.01 -10.18
CA LYS A 46 11.66 -10.06 -10.60
C LYS A 46 12.10 -10.97 -9.45
N GLN A 47 12.05 -10.46 -8.22
CA GLN A 47 12.45 -11.18 -7.01
C GLN A 47 11.25 -11.83 -6.33
N SER A 48 10.13 -11.10 -6.20
CA SER A 48 8.92 -11.61 -5.56
C SER A 48 7.69 -10.74 -5.86
N ALA A 49 6.64 -11.37 -6.37
CA ALA A 49 5.33 -10.74 -6.53
C ALA A 49 4.73 -10.31 -5.18
N GLU A 50 4.91 -11.11 -4.13
CA GLU A 50 4.43 -10.79 -2.79
C GLU A 50 5.10 -9.54 -2.22
N LEU A 51 6.43 -9.42 -2.38
CA LEU A 51 7.15 -8.21 -1.94
C LEU A 51 6.73 -6.98 -2.73
N THR A 52 6.41 -7.15 -4.01
CA THR A 52 5.92 -6.08 -4.87
C THR A 52 4.58 -5.56 -4.38
N ILE A 53 3.63 -6.46 -4.07
CA ILE A 53 2.33 -6.10 -3.50
C ILE A 53 2.50 -5.35 -2.17
N ILE A 54 3.31 -5.89 -1.26
CA ILE A 54 3.56 -5.26 0.05
C ILE A 54 4.12 -3.85 -0.12
N ALA A 55 5.11 -3.67 -1.00
CA ALA A 55 5.72 -2.38 -1.26
C ALA A 55 4.71 -1.39 -1.88
N LEU A 56 3.94 -1.80 -2.89
CA LEU A 56 2.94 -0.95 -3.52
C LEU A 56 1.82 -0.54 -2.55
N VAL A 57 1.32 -1.46 -1.72
CA VAL A 57 0.33 -1.16 -0.67
C VAL A 57 0.88 -0.11 0.30
N ASN A 58 2.11 -0.27 0.77
CA ASN A 58 2.72 0.68 1.69
C ASN A 58 2.97 2.05 1.05
N ILE A 59 3.41 2.08 -0.22
CA ILE A 59 3.55 3.33 -0.98
C ILE A 59 2.19 4.03 -1.10
N TYR A 60 1.14 3.31 -1.47
CA TYR A 60 -0.22 3.86 -1.56
C TYR A 60 -0.67 4.47 -0.23
N ILE A 61 -0.61 3.69 0.86
CA ILE A 61 -1.01 4.16 2.19
C ILE A 61 -0.21 5.42 2.57
N LYS A 62 1.11 5.38 2.42
CA LYS A 62 1.98 6.47 2.87
C LYS A 62 1.77 7.73 2.05
N THR A 63 1.67 7.60 0.73
CA THR A 63 1.46 8.75 -0.18
C THR A 63 0.15 9.45 0.13
N MET A 64 -0.94 8.71 0.37
CA MET A 64 -2.23 9.27 0.79
C MET A 64 -2.13 10.00 2.15
N ILE A 65 -1.53 9.36 3.16
CA ILE A 65 -1.43 9.95 4.51
C ILE A 65 -0.63 11.26 4.52
N VAL A 66 0.51 11.31 3.82
CA VAL A 66 1.38 12.50 3.82
C VAL A 66 0.97 13.55 2.77
N GLU A 67 -0.06 13.26 1.97
CA GLU A 67 -0.49 14.05 0.82
C GLU A 67 0.65 14.29 -0.17
N ALA A 68 1.33 13.22 -0.56
CA ALA A 68 2.39 13.30 -1.54
C ALA A 68 1.85 13.77 -2.90
N ASN A 69 2.69 14.38 -3.73
CA ASN A 69 2.28 14.81 -5.07
C ASN A 69 2.19 13.62 -6.04
N ALA A 70 1.23 12.72 -5.83
CA ALA A 70 1.04 11.48 -6.58
C ALA A 70 -0.32 11.46 -7.31
N ASP A 71 -0.41 10.63 -8.36
CA ASP A 71 -1.70 10.24 -8.93
C ASP A 71 -2.19 9.00 -8.19
N TYR A 72 -3.06 9.22 -7.20
CA TYR A 72 -3.56 8.17 -6.32
C TYR A 72 -4.42 7.14 -7.06
N ASP A 73 -5.12 7.56 -8.12
CA ASP A 73 -5.93 6.66 -8.94
C ASP A 73 -5.02 5.66 -9.67
N ILE A 74 -3.93 6.14 -10.27
CA ILE A 74 -2.93 5.26 -10.91
C ILE A 74 -2.24 4.36 -9.88
N LEU A 75 -1.85 4.88 -8.72
CA LEU A 75 -1.24 4.07 -7.66
C LEU A 75 -2.17 2.95 -7.19
N ARG A 76 -3.45 3.28 -7.02
CA ARG A 76 -4.50 2.33 -6.68
C ARG A 76 -4.62 1.27 -7.77
N GLU A 77 -4.73 1.66 -9.05
CA GLU A 77 -4.82 0.73 -10.19
C GLU A 77 -3.64 -0.25 -10.20
N TYR A 78 -2.41 0.20 -9.96
CA TYR A 78 -1.26 -0.69 -9.85
C TYR A 78 -1.46 -1.75 -8.76
N VAL A 79 -1.87 -1.34 -7.55
CA VAL A 79 -2.09 -2.30 -6.46
C VAL A 79 -3.20 -3.30 -6.83
N GLU A 80 -4.32 -2.82 -7.36
CA GLU A 80 -5.46 -3.66 -7.72
C GLU A 80 -5.10 -4.72 -8.77
N GLU A 81 -4.33 -4.36 -9.81
CA GLU A 81 -3.86 -5.31 -10.83
C GLU A 81 -3.01 -6.43 -10.21
N PHE A 82 -2.03 -6.06 -9.37
CA PHE A 82 -1.17 -7.04 -8.72
C PHE A 82 -1.94 -7.95 -7.76
N LEU A 83 -2.93 -7.42 -7.02
CA LEU A 83 -3.79 -8.24 -6.17
C LEU A 83 -4.62 -9.23 -6.98
N TYR A 84 -5.20 -8.76 -8.09
CA TYR A 84 -6.03 -9.59 -8.97
C TYR A 84 -5.23 -10.76 -9.55
N TYR A 85 -4.04 -10.50 -10.12
CA TYR A 85 -3.25 -11.53 -10.78
C TYR A 85 -2.41 -12.34 -9.80
N ASP A 86 -1.67 -11.69 -8.91
CA ASP A 86 -0.62 -12.31 -8.11
C ASP A 86 -0.90 -12.36 -6.60
N GLY A 87 -1.93 -11.64 -6.14
CA GLY A 87 -2.35 -11.61 -4.73
C GLY A 87 -2.59 -12.99 -4.11
N THR A 88 -2.14 -13.12 -2.86
CA THR A 88 -2.13 -14.38 -2.12
C THR A 88 -2.93 -14.30 -0.81
N THR A 89 -3.06 -15.43 -0.11
CA THR A 89 -3.56 -15.45 1.27
C THR A 89 -2.65 -14.67 2.22
N SER A 90 -1.34 -14.61 1.94
CA SER A 90 -0.38 -13.85 2.73
C SER A 90 -0.60 -12.35 2.54
N SER A 91 -0.78 -11.89 1.30
CA SER A 91 -1.06 -10.48 1.02
C SER A 91 -2.39 -10.05 1.60
N TYR A 92 -3.41 -10.94 1.60
CA TYR A 92 -4.67 -10.71 2.32
C TYR A 92 -4.45 -10.48 3.82
N GLY A 93 -3.67 -11.37 4.45
CA GLY A 93 -3.33 -11.24 5.87
C GLY A 93 -2.58 -9.93 6.18
N TYR A 94 -1.67 -9.52 5.29
CA TYR A 94 -0.92 -8.28 5.39
C TYR A 94 -1.83 -7.04 5.31
N ILE A 95 -2.65 -6.94 4.26
CA ILE A 95 -3.56 -5.80 4.05
C ILE A 95 -4.54 -5.71 5.21
N ARG A 96 -5.08 -6.83 5.70
CA ARG A 96 -5.97 -6.85 6.85
C ARG A 96 -5.30 -6.36 8.12
N ALA A 97 -4.02 -6.70 8.34
CA ALA A 97 -3.25 -6.20 9.47
C ALA A 97 -3.05 -4.68 9.36
N LYS A 98 -2.74 -4.16 8.17
CA LYS A 98 -2.62 -2.72 7.92
C LYS A 98 -3.93 -1.97 8.12
N LEU A 99 -5.05 -2.49 7.61
CA LEU A 99 -6.37 -1.92 7.86
C LEU A 99 -6.68 -1.84 9.36
N LYS A 100 -6.34 -2.88 10.13
CA LYS A 100 -6.50 -2.87 11.59
C LYS A 100 -5.63 -1.81 12.26
N GLU A 101 -4.40 -1.63 11.80
CA GLU A 101 -3.48 -0.61 12.29
C GLU A 101 -4.03 0.80 12.04
N ILE A 102 -4.48 1.08 10.81
CA ILE A 102 -5.10 2.35 10.40
C ILE A 102 -6.34 2.66 11.25
N LYS A 103 -7.27 1.71 11.37
CA LYS A 103 -8.46 1.88 12.23
C LYS A 103 -8.08 2.11 13.69
N GLY A 104 -7.07 1.39 14.19
CA GLY A 104 -6.56 1.58 15.54
C GLY A 104 -5.93 2.96 15.79
N ILE A 105 -5.33 3.58 14.77
CA ILE A 105 -4.83 4.96 14.84
C ILE A 105 -6.02 5.94 14.87
N MET A 106 -7.01 5.76 14.00
CA MET A 106 -8.22 6.60 13.98
C MET A 106 -8.97 6.54 15.33
N GLU A 107 -9.10 5.35 15.93
CA GLU A 107 -9.74 5.13 17.23
C GLU A 107 -9.01 5.81 18.40
N GLN A 108 -7.68 5.96 18.32
CA GLN A 108 -6.89 6.68 19.32
C GLN A 108 -7.10 8.19 19.28
N GLY A 109 -7.71 8.69 18.20
CA GLY A 109 -8.02 10.09 17.99
C GLY A 109 -6.98 10.77 17.11
N ILE A 110 -7.44 11.33 16.00
CA ILE A 110 -6.68 12.22 15.12
C ILE A 110 -7.34 13.61 15.23
N ASP A 111 -6.61 14.58 15.78
CA ASP A 111 -7.15 15.93 16.02
C ASP A 111 -7.32 16.73 14.72
N ASP A 112 -6.51 16.43 13.69
CA ASP A 112 -6.60 17.08 12.38
C ASP A 112 -7.65 16.39 11.50
N LYS A 113 -8.66 17.16 11.10
CA LYS A 113 -9.79 16.66 10.28
C LYS A 113 -9.35 16.16 8.91
N TYR A 114 -8.42 16.84 8.26
CA TYR A 114 -7.94 16.45 6.92
C TYR A 114 -7.09 15.19 7.01
N LEU A 115 -6.25 15.10 8.04
CA LEU A 115 -5.51 13.88 8.30
C LEU A 115 -6.44 12.71 8.60
N TYR A 116 -7.51 12.92 9.39
CA TYR A 116 -8.50 11.88 9.64
C TYR A 116 -9.17 11.41 8.35
N GLU A 117 -9.58 12.33 7.47
CA GLU A 117 -10.16 12.02 6.15
C GLU A 117 -9.20 11.19 5.29
N ASN A 118 -7.91 11.51 5.26
CA ASN A 118 -6.91 10.71 4.54
C ASN A 118 -6.81 9.27 5.09
N TYR A 119 -6.88 9.09 6.41
CA TYR A 119 -6.88 7.76 7.02
C TYR A 119 -8.18 6.98 6.73
N GLU A 120 -9.32 7.67 6.68
CA GLU A 120 -10.62 7.11 6.30
C GLU A 120 -10.59 6.62 4.85
N ASP A 121 -10.15 7.47 3.92
CA ASP A 121 -10.00 7.12 2.50
C ASP A 121 -9.07 5.92 2.29
N VAL A 122 -7.95 5.88 3.03
CA VAL A 122 -7.05 4.73 2.99
C VAL A 122 -7.74 3.48 3.54
N ALA A 123 -8.49 3.58 4.63
CA ALA A 123 -9.19 2.44 5.21
C ALA A 123 -10.19 1.84 4.21
N ASP A 124 -10.95 2.69 3.52
CA ASP A 124 -11.92 2.29 2.50
C ASP A 124 -11.23 1.57 1.34
N VAL A 125 -10.13 2.12 0.81
CA VAL A 125 -9.41 1.48 -0.30
C VAL A 125 -8.75 0.16 0.13
N LEU A 126 -8.26 0.04 1.37
CA LEU A 126 -7.76 -1.24 1.87
C LEU A 126 -8.88 -2.29 2.00
N GLU A 127 -10.12 -1.89 2.32
CA GLU A 127 -11.27 -2.80 2.28
C GLU A 127 -11.53 -3.28 0.85
N GLU A 128 -11.52 -2.38 -0.13
CA GLU A 128 -11.68 -2.73 -1.56
C GLU A 128 -10.57 -3.69 -2.04
N PHE A 129 -9.32 -3.48 -1.61
CA PHE A 129 -8.23 -4.41 -1.89
C PHE A 129 -8.46 -5.81 -1.31
N LEU A 130 -9.04 -5.90 -0.11
CA LEU A 130 -9.44 -7.18 0.47
C LEU A 130 -10.56 -7.84 -0.34
N GLU A 131 -11.53 -7.06 -0.82
CA GLU A 131 -12.62 -7.58 -1.68
C GLU A 131 -12.11 -8.15 -3.01
N ILE A 132 -11.08 -7.54 -3.61
CA ILE A 132 -10.43 -8.09 -4.82
C ILE A 132 -9.85 -9.48 -4.55
N LEU A 133 -9.13 -9.63 -3.44
CA LEU A 133 -8.56 -10.92 -3.03
C LEU A 133 -9.64 -11.94 -2.69
N GLU A 134 -10.68 -11.53 -1.99
CA GLU A 134 -11.83 -12.39 -1.66
C GLU A 134 -12.52 -12.89 -2.93
N ALA A 135 -12.82 -12.00 -3.89
CA ALA A 135 -13.42 -12.37 -5.16
C ALA A 135 -12.52 -13.32 -5.98
N LYS A 136 -11.20 -13.12 -5.94
CA LYS A 136 -10.23 -14.01 -6.58
C LYS A 136 -10.27 -15.42 -5.98
N TYR A 137 -10.24 -15.54 -4.66
CA TYR A 137 -10.18 -16.81 -3.95
C TYR A 137 -11.54 -17.52 -3.85
N ASP A 138 -12.65 -16.78 -3.88
CA ASP A 138 -14.00 -17.33 -3.95
C ASP A 138 -14.22 -18.11 -5.25
N LYS A 139 -13.63 -17.67 -6.38
CA LYS A 139 -13.60 -18.44 -7.64
C LYS A 139 -12.94 -19.81 -7.47
N MET A 140 -12.02 -19.93 -6.51
CA MET A 140 -11.33 -21.17 -6.15
C MET A 140 -12.03 -21.93 -5.01
N LYS A 141 -13.19 -21.45 -4.53
CA LYS A 141 -13.95 -21.98 -3.38
C LYS A 141 -13.17 -21.93 -2.07
N ILE A 142 -12.25 -20.97 -1.94
CA ILE A 142 -11.48 -20.72 -0.72
C ILE A 142 -12.02 -19.46 -0.05
N ASN A 143 -12.57 -19.60 1.14
CA ASN A 143 -13.08 -18.46 1.91
C ASN A 143 -11.95 -17.85 2.75
N LEU A 144 -11.45 -16.69 2.34
CA LEU A 144 -10.36 -15.99 3.04
C LEU A 144 -10.81 -15.42 4.39
N ARG A 145 -12.05 -14.89 4.50
CA ARG A 145 -12.58 -14.33 5.75
C ARG A 145 -12.49 -15.32 6.91
N LYS A 146 -12.81 -16.59 6.65
CA LYS A 146 -12.88 -17.65 7.68
C LYS A 146 -11.54 -17.95 8.37
N ASN A 147 -10.41 -17.62 7.75
CA ASN A 147 -9.08 -17.89 8.32
C ASN A 147 -8.55 -16.75 9.20
N TYR A 148 -9.23 -15.60 9.23
CA TYR A 148 -8.73 -14.39 9.89
C TYR A 148 -9.79 -13.69 10.78
N TYR A 149 -11.00 -14.26 10.91
CA TYR A 149 -12.04 -13.90 11.89
C TYR A 149 -12.01 -14.82 13.10
#